data_AF-A0A9E5MZC2-F1
#
_entry.id   AF-A0A9E5MZC2-F1
#
_cell.length_a   1.000
_cell.length_b   1.000
_cell.length_c   1.000
_cell.angle_alpha   90.00
_cell.angle_beta   90.00
_cell.angle_gamma   90.00
#
_symmetry.space_group_name_H-M   'P 1'
#
loop_
_entity.id
_entity.type
_entity.pdbx_description
1 polymer ?
#
loop_
_entity_poly.entity_id
_entity_poly.type
_entity_poly.pdbx_seq_one_letter_code
_entity_poly.pdbx_strand_id
1 'polypeptide(L)' 'GDYLLTLINDVLDLSKIEAGKMELIPADFYFVGFLDNIVQMFQTQAEQKGLTFLYEPLSAIPLGVHGDEKR' A
#
# COMPACT_ATOMS: atom_id res chain seq x y z
N GLY A 1 19.87 -8.24 2.28
CA GLY A 1 19.61 -8.70 0.90
C GLY A 1 18.39 -8.03 0.32
N ASP A 2 17.32 -7.94 1.11
CA ASP A 2 15.98 -7.55 0.68
C ASP A 2 15.86 -6.14 0.09
N TYR A 3 16.67 -5.18 0.55
CA TYR A 3 16.66 -3.83 0.01
C TYR A 3 17.07 -3.76 -1.47
N LEU A 4 18.13 -4.47 -1.86
CA LEU A 4 18.57 -4.52 -3.26
C LEU A 4 17.55 -5.24 -4.13
N LEU A 5 16.95 -6.31 -3.61
CA LEU A 5 15.91 -7.05 -4.31
C LEU A 5 14.65 -6.19 -4.52
N THR A 6 14.28 -5.38 -3.53
CA THR A 6 13.17 -4.42 -3.62
C THR A 6 13.45 -3.39 -4.71
N LEU A 7 14.64 -2.78 -4.72
CA LEU A 7 15.04 -1.84 -5.76
C LEU A 7 15.03 -2.45 -7.17
N ILE A 8 15.48 -3.69 -7.32
CA ILE A 8 15.42 -4.39 -8.60
C ILE A 8 13.96 -4.59 -9.03
N ASN A 9 13.08 -5.01 -8.11
CA ASN A 9 11.66 -5.19 -8.40
C ASN A 9 10.99 -3.87 -8.81
N ASP A 10 11.28 -2.77 -8.11
CA ASP A 10 10.74 -1.44 -8.40
C ASP A 10 11.13 -0.99 -9.83
N VAL A 11 12.40 -1.19 -10.22
CA VAL A 11 12.89 -0.86 -11.57
C VAL A 11 12.23 -1.75 -12.64
N LEU A 12 12.03 -3.03 -12.35
CA LEU A 12 11.37 -3.96 -13.27
C LEU A 12 9.90 -3.61 -13.46
N ASP A 13 9.19 -3.26 -12.40
CA ASP A 13 7.78 -2.87 -12.49
C ASP A 13 7.59 -1.56 -13.23
N LEU A 14 8.47 -0.57 -13.02
CA LEU A 14 8.49 0.66 -13.81
C LEU A 14 8.73 0.36 -15.31
N SER A 15 9.67 -0.52 -15.63
CA SER A 15 9.96 -0.92 -17.02
C SER A 15 8.75 -1.59 -17.70
N LYS A 16 7.97 -2.39 -16.96
CA LYS A 16 6.74 -3.00 -17.48
C LYS A 16 5.66 -1.95 -17.73
N ILE A 17 5.55 -0.94 -16.88
CA ILE A 17 4.62 0.19 -17.06
C ILE A 17 4.95 0.94 -18.36
N GLU A 18 6.21 1.34 -18.54
CA GLU A 18 6.66 2.09 -19.72
C GLU A 18 6.50 1.32 -21.03
N ALA A 19 6.69 -0.01 -20.97
CA ALA A 19 6.48 -0.89 -22.12
C ALA A 19 5.01 -1.24 -22.39
N GLY A 20 4.06 -0.76 -21.57
CA GLY A 20 2.64 -1.13 -21.66
C GLY A 20 2.36 -2.61 -21.34
N LYS A 21 3.28 -3.27 -20.62
CA LYS A 21 3.23 -4.70 -20.26
C LYS A 21 2.84 -4.93 -18.80
N MET A 22 2.47 -3.88 -18.08
CA MET A 22 2.01 -4.03 -16.70
C MET A 22 0.60 -4.64 -16.72
N GLU A 23 0.45 -5.77 -16.03
CA GLU A 23 -0.84 -6.42 -15.81
C GLU A 23 -1.23 -6.24 -14.34
N LEU A 24 -2.39 -5.61 -14.12
CA LEU A 24 -3.02 -5.57 -12.80
C LEU A 24 -3.63 -6.92 -12.48
N ILE A 25 -3.58 -7.31 -11.22
CA ILE A 25 -4.21 -8.54 -10.72
C ILE A 25 -5.33 -8.12 -9.78
N PRO A 26 -6.50 -7.73 -10.31
CA PRO A 26 -7.59 -7.25 -9.48
C PRO A 26 -8.23 -8.41 -8.70
N ALA A 27 -8.51 -8.17 -7.43
CA ALA A 27 -9.17 -9.09 -6.53
C ALA A 27 -10.06 -8.31 -5.56
N ASP A 28 -11.05 -8.99 -4.98
CA ASP A 28 -11.79 -8.44 -3.84
C ASP A 28 -10.94 -8.60 -2.58
N PHE A 29 -10.76 -7.51 -1.83
CA PHE A 29 -10.02 -7.55 -0.57
C PHE A 29 -10.69 -6.71 0.53
N TYR A 30 -10.37 -7.05 1.78
CA TYR A 30 -10.93 -6.40 2.96
C TYR A 30 -10.25 -5.04 3.20
N PHE A 31 -10.91 -3.98 2.71
CA PHE A 31 -10.32 -2.65 2.60
C PHE A 31 -10.05 -2.01 3.96
N VAL A 32 -10.91 -2.27 4.95
CA VAL A 32 -10.74 -1.75 6.31
C VAL A 32 -9.44 -2.30 6.92
N GLY A 33 -9.22 -3.61 6.85
CA GLY A 33 -7.99 -4.22 7.39
C GLY A 33 -6.73 -3.76 6.65
N PHE A 34 -6.84 -3.53 5.34
CA PHE A 34 -5.75 -2.95 4.56
C PHE A 34 -5.37 -1.54 5.06
N LEU A 35 -6.37 -0.67 5.31
CA LEU A 35 -6.14 0.66 5.85
C LEU A 35 -5.62 0.62 7.29
N ASP A 36 -6.11 -0.30 8.13
CA ASP A 36 -5.63 -0.48 9.50
C ASP A 36 -4.12 -0.81 9.53
N ASN A 37 -3.65 -1.68 8.63
CA ASN A 37 -2.23 -2.00 8.49
C ASN A 37 -1.39 -0.76 8.13
N ILE A 38 -1.88 0.07 7.20
CA ILE A 38 -1.20 1.31 6.81
C ILE A 38 -1.14 2.27 7.99
N VAL A 39 -2.28 2.50 8.66
CA VAL A 39 -2.39 3.38 9.83
C VAL A 39 -1.43 2.93 10.92
N GLN A 40 -1.37 1.63 11.23
CA GLN A 40 -0.45 1.08 12.23
C GLN A 40 1.02 1.30 11.87
N MET A 41 1.39 1.12 10.60
CA MET A 41 2.75 1.37 10.12
C MET A 41 3.17 2.82 10.36
N PHE A 42 2.30 3.79 10.01
CA PHE A 42 2.60 5.21 10.20
C PHE A 42 2.53 5.65 11.66
N GLN A 43 1.61 5.11 12.46
CA GLN A 43 1.55 5.35 13.91
C GLN A 43 2.88 4.95 14.58
N THR A 44 3.40 3.77 14.26
CA THR A 44 4.67 3.29 14.79
C THR A 44 5.83 4.23 14.43
N GLN A 45 5.88 4.71 13.20
CA GLN A 45 6.91 5.67 12.76
C GLN A 45 6.77 7.05 13.41
N ALA A 46 5.53 7.51 13.63
CA ALA A 46 5.25 8.79 14.26
C ALA A 46 5.63 8.76 15.75
N GLU A 47 5.28 7.69 16.46
CA GLU A 47 5.66 7.48 17.87
C GLU A 47 7.18 7.51 18.05
N GLN A 48 7.94 6.81 17.19
CA GLN A 48 9.41 6.82 17.21
C GLN A 48 10.01 8.22 16.99
N LYS A 49 9.29 9.12 16.33
CA LYS A 49 9.71 10.50 16.05
C LYS A 49 9.09 11.51 17.04
N GLY A 50 8.31 11.07 18.02
CA GLY A 50 7.57 11.95 18.93
C GLY A 50 6.50 12.80 18.24
N LEU A 51 5.98 12.34 17.11
CA LEU A 51 4.97 13.04 16.31
C LEU A 51 3.57 12.48 16.60
N THR A 52 2.57 13.35 16.53
CA THR A 52 1.16 12.93 16.54
C THR A 52 0.72 12.53 15.14
N PHE A 53 0.13 11.35 15.01
CA PHE A 53 -0.49 10.87 13.77
C PHE A 53 -1.99 10.67 13.98
N LEU A 54 -2.80 11.33 13.16
CA LEU A 54 -4.27 11.28 13.21
C LEU A 54 -4.79 10.72 11.90
N TYR A 55 -5.63 9.69 11.99
CA TYR A 55 -6.36 9.12 10.87
C TYR A 55 -7.86 9.35 11.09
N GLU A 56 -8.49 10.10 10.20
CA GLU A 56 -9.91 10.45 10.27
C GLU A 56 -10.58 10.22 8.91
N PRO A 57 -11.34 9.13 8.74
CA PRO A 57 -12.09 8.92 7.52
C PRO A 57 -13.26 9.89 7.41
N LEU A 58 -13.37 10.59 6.27
CA LEU A 58 -14.39 11.62 6.02
C LEU A 58 -15.79 11.05 5.75
N SER A 59 -15.90 9.74 5.53
CA SER A 59 -17.16 9.05 5.24
C SER A 59 -17.06 7.57 5.60
N ALA A 60 -18.18 6.85 5.50
CA ALA A 60 -18.20 5.42 5.72
C ALA A 60 -17.29 4.70 4.69
N ILE A 61 -16.31 3.97 5.21
CA ILE A 61 -15.39 3.18 4.40
C ILE A 61 -16.09 1.88 3.99
N PRO A 62 -16.03 1.47 2.71
CA PRO A 62 -16.57 0.19 2.29
C PRO A 62 -15.79 -0.96 2.94
N LEU A 63 -16.50 -2.03 3.33
CA LEU A 63 -15.89 -3.22 3.92
C LEU A 63 -14.88 -3.88 2.98
N GLY A 64 -15.17 -3.88 1.68
CA GLY A 64 -14.28 -4.42 0.65
C GLY A 64 -14.32 -3.59 -0.62
N VAL A 65 -13.24 -3.71 -1.38
CA VAL A 65 -13.07 -3.07 -2.69
C VAL A 65 -12.49 -4.08 -3.69
N HIS A 66 -12.67 -3.80 -4.97
CA HIS A 66 -12.10 -4.59 -6.06
C HIS A 66 -10.90 -3.86 -6.65
N GLY A 67 -9.71 -4.43 -6.53
CA GLY A 67 -8.46 -3.80 -7.00
C GLY A 67 -7.24 -4.70 -6.80
N ASP A 68 -6.06 -4.21 -7.17
CA ASP A 68 -4.79 -4.93 -6.98
C ASP A 68 -4.19 -4.57 -5.60
N GLU A 69 -4.44 -5.38 -4.58
CA GLU A 69 -4.01 -5.11 -3.19
C GLU A 69 -2.48 -4.98 -3.05
N LYS A 70 -1.72 -5.60 -3.95
CA LYS A 70 -0.25 -5.67 -3.87
C LYS A 70 0.45 -4.48 -4.51
N ARG A 71 -0.29 -3.54 -5.11
CA ARG A 71 0.26 -2.45 -5.92
C ARG A 71 -0.32 -1.09 -5.58
#